data_AF-A0A382PJ47-F1
#
_entry.id   AF-A0A382PJ47-F1
#
_cell.length_a   1.000
_cell.length_b   1.000
_cell.length_c   1.000
_cell.angle_alpha   90.00
_cell.angle_beta   90.00
_cell.angle_gamma   90.00
#
_symmetry.space_group_name_H-M   'P 1'
#
loop_
_entity.id
_entity.type
_entity.pdbx_description
1 polymer ?
#
loop_
_entity_poly.entity_id
_entity_poly.type
_entity_poly.pdbx_seq_one_letter_code
_entity_poly.pdbx_strand_id
1 'polypeptide(L)'
;MPRVEVRWEPVKGNESVDKVVERFLNTLVKKSRKRAPPVKIRRNLTLLRDDKQLEDRTVQGFHWKTEGDDPVQAYGLLWRCEVCGRTVFIQILGRLGETVQPTATRVLGTLRDHPDGDTATWAVYGMRFDLPADDTVKDHKFLTGHLSMRFAGDDDEIEVERYSLAQMQLDGEPFE
;
A
#
# COMPACT_ATOMS: atom_id res chain seq x y z
N MET A 1 2.44 -11.89 -12.85
CA MET A 1 2.11 -10.46 -12.74
C MET A 1 1.69 -10.16 -11.30
N PRO A 2 2.26 -9.15 -10.62
CA PRO A 2 1.78 -8.73 -9.31
C PRO A 2 0.31 -8.27 -9.39
N ARG A 3 -0.48 -8.47 -8.34
CA ARG A 3 -1.89 -8.01 -8.29
C ARG A 3 -2.02 -6.62 -7.69
N VAL A 4 -1.06 -6.22 -6.87
CA VAL A 4 -0.98 -4.93 -6.19
C VAL A 4 0.47 -4.48 -6.24
N GLU A 5 0.67 -3.21 -6.53
CA GLU A 5 1.95 -2.54 -6.33
C GLU A 5 1.70 -1.31 -5.45
N VAL A 6 2.51 -1.16 -4.41
CA VAL A 6 2.44 -0.02 -3.48
C VAL A 6 3.83 0.59 -3.38
N ARG A 7 3.89 1.91 -3.41
CA ARG A 7 5.02 2.71 -2.95
C ARG A 7 4.50 3.71 -1.95
N TRP A 8 5.22 3.82 -0.85
CA TRP A 8 4.82 4.61 0.29
C TRP A 8 6.06 5.27 0.83
N GLU A 9 6.16 6.58 0.61
CA GLU A 9 7.41 7.31 0.81
C GLU A 9 7.12 8.67 1.44
N PRO A 10 8.04 9.22 2.24
CA PRO A 10 7.97 10.63 2.63
C PRO A 10 7.88 11.52 1.39
N VAL A 11 7.12 12.61 1.48
CA VAL A 11 7.06 13.61 0.41
C VAL A 11 8.47 14.15 0.13
N LYS A 12 8.89 14.08 -1.13
CA LYS A 12 10.16 14.65 -1.60
C LYS A 12 9.89 15.80 -2.57
N GLY A 13 10.39 16.98 -2.23
CA GLY A 13 10.21 18.18 -3.03
C GLY A 13 8.75 18.65 -3.13
N ASN A 14 8.48 19.60 -4.02
CA ASN A 14 7.18 20.26 -4.15
C ASN A 14 6.48 19.94 -5.49
N GLU A 15 6.78 18.78 -6.08
CA GLU A 15 6.14 18.38 -7.33
C GLU A 15 4.67 18.03 -7.11
N SER A 16 3.76 18.50 -7.97
CA SER A 16 2.34 18.18 -7.84
C SER A 16 2.06 16.70 -8.12
N VAL A 17 1.03 16.16 -7.45
CA VAL A 17 0.52 14.80 -7.66
C VAL A 17 0.31 14.50 -9.15
N ASP A 18 -0.24 15.45 -9.91
CA ASP A 18 -0.45 15.34 -11.34
C ASP A 18 0.81 15.12 -12.17
N LYS A 19 1.89 15.83 -11.83
CA LYS A 19 3.17 15.71 -12.54
C LYS A 19 3.84 14.37 -12.25
N VAL A 20 3.69 13.86 -11.03
CA VAL A 20 4.21 12.53 -10.66
C VAL A 20 3.48 11.43 -11.44
N VAL A 21 2.14 11.49 -11.49
CA VAL A 21 1.32 10.56 -12.28
C VAL A 21 1.67 10.65 -13.77
N GLU A 22 1.80 11.86 -14.31
CA GLU A 22 2.19 12.07 -15.70
C GLU A 22 3.56 11.46 -16.03
N ARG A 23 4.57 11.68 -15.18
CA ARG A 23 5.90 11.11 -15.34
C ARG A 23 5.88 9.58 -15.33
N PHE A 24 5.10 8.98 -14.43
CA PHE A 24 4.92 7.54 -14.37
C PHE A 24 4.31 7.00 -15.68
N LEU A 25 3.20 7.59 -16.12
CA LEU A 25 2.49 7.21 -17.34
C LEU A 25 3.36 7.38 -18.59
N ASN A 26 4.13 8.47 -18.67
CA ASN A 26 5.08 8.72 -19.76
C ASN A 26 6.20 7.67 -19.79
N THR A 27 6.71 7.26 -18.63
CA THR A 27 7.68 6.17 -18.53
C THR A 27 7.08 4.85 -19.04
N LEU A 28 5.82 4.58 -18.68
CA LEU A 28 5.11 3.38 -19.10
C LEU A 28 4.90 3.33 -20.63
N VAL A 29 4.51 4.45 -21.25
CA VAL A 29 4.41 4.58 -22.72
C VAL A 29 5.77 4.48 -23.41
N LYS A 30 6.82 5.07 -22.85
CA LYS A 30 8.18 4.97 -23.43
C LYS A 30 8.70 3.53 -23.43
N LYS A 31 8.40 2.76 -22.37
CA LYS A 31 8.73 1.33 -22.30
C LYS A 31 7.96 0.51 -23.34
N SER A 32 6.69 0.83 -23.59
CA SER A 32 5.91 0.12 -24.59
C SER A 32 6.40 0.38 -26.02
N ARG A 33 6.72 1.63 -26.38
CA ARG A 33 7.22 1.97 -27.74
C ARG A 33 8.47 1.20 -28.19
N LYS A 34 9.27 0.65 -27.27
CA LYS A 34 10.50 -0.07 -27.63
C LYS A 34 10.29 -1.56 -27.86
N ARG A 35 9.34 -2.23 -27.19
CA ARG A 35 9.16 -3.71 -27.22
C ARG A 35 7.78 -4.22 -26.79
N ALA A 36 6.78 -3.38 -26.53
CA ALA A 36 5.51 -3.81 -25.94
C ALA A 36 4.27 -3.26 -26.67
N PRO A 37 3.09 -3.84 -26.42
CA PRO A 37 1.85 -3.42 -27.04
C PRO A 37 1.47 -1.96 -26.70
N PRO A 38 0.68 -1.28 -27.56
CA PRO A 38 0.20 0.06 -27.28
C PRO A 38 -0.55 0.13 -25.94
N VAL A 39 -0.39 1.27 -25.26
CA VAL A 39 -0.98 1.51 -23.94
C VAL A 39 -2.06 2.57 -24.09
N LYS A 40 -3.27 2.24 -23.61
CA LYS A 40 -4.38 3.20 -23.48
C LYS A 40 -4.45 3.70 -22.04
N ILE A 41 -4.62 5.01 -21.88
CA ILE A 41 -4.55 5.69 -20.58
C ILE A 41 -5.80 6.53 -20.37
N ARG A 42 -6.33 6.52 -19.14
CA ARG A 42 -7.37 7.42 -18.65
C ARG A 42 -6.92 8.05 -17.33
N ARG A 43 -7.09 9.37 -17.18
CA ARG A 43 -6.74 10.15 -15.98
C ARG A 43 -8.01 10.70 -15.34
N ASN A 44 -7.87 11.32 -14.16
CA ASN A 44 -8.94 11.96 -13.41
C ASN A 44 -10.08 10.99 -13.09
N LEU A 45 -9.73 9.74 -12.75
CA LEU A 45 -10.71 8.73 -12.37
C LEU A 45 -11.05 8.88 -10.89
N THR A 46 -12.34 9.04 -10.60
CA THR A 46 -12.87 8.98 -9.24
C THR A 46 -12.95 7.52 -8.79
N LEU A 47 -11.88 7.05 -8.16
CA LEU A 47 -11.78 5.68 -7.60
C LEU A 47 -12.16 5.62 -6.11
N LEU A 48 -12.01 6.74 -5.40
CA LEU A 48 -12.49 6.94 -4.04
C LEU A 48 -13.77 7.78 -4.08
N ARG A 49 -14.74 7.46 -3.22
CA ARG A 49 -16.03 8.17 -3.11
C ARG A 49 -16.33 8.68 -1.71
N ASP A 50 -15.52 8.29 -0.73
CA ASP A 50 -15.69 8.71 0.66
C ASP A 50 -14.90 9.99 0.88
N ASP A 51 -15.62 11.08 1.18
CA ASP A 51 -15.03 12.40 1.39
C ASP A 51 -14.03 12.41 2.55
N LYS A 52 -14.23 11.56 3.57
CA LYS A 52 -13.29 11.42 4.70
C LYS A 52 -11.93 10.87 4.27
N GLN A 53 -11.91 10.04 3.22
CA GLN A 53 -10.66 9.56 2.65
C GLN A 53 -9.97 10.58 1.75
N LEU A 54 -10.67 11.65 1.37
CA LEU A 54 -10.15 12.75 0.57
C LEU A 54 -9.74 13.95 1.44
N GLU A 55 -10.23 14.01 2.67
CA GLU A 55 -9.84 14.99 3.67
C GLU A 55 -8.31 15.00 3.83
N ASP A 56 -7.74 16.20 3.81
CA ASP A 56 -6.30 16.50 3.89
C ASP A 56 -5.42 15.83 2.83
N ARG A 57 -6.02 15.37 1.73
CA ARG A 57 -5.32 14.60 0.69
C ARG A 57 -5.56 15.16 -0.70
N THR A 58 -4.45 15.40 -1.41
CA THR A 58 -4.51 15.59 -2.87
C THR A 58 -4.44 14.23 -3.54
N VAL A 59 -5.46 13.86 -4.31
CA VAL A 59 -5.60 12.53 -4.91
C VAL A 59 -5.72 12.62 -6.43
N GLN A 60 -5.07 11.71 -7.15
CA GLN A 60 -5.21 11.55 -8.59
C GLN A 60 -5.35 10.08 -8.97
N GLY A 61 -6.53 9.71 -9.45
CA GLY A 61 -6.84 8.38 -9.96
C GLY A 61 -6.57 8.25 -11.46
N PHE A 62 -6.06 7.09 -11.86
CA PHE A 62 -5.77 6.79 -13.26
C PHE A 62 -5.99 5.32 -13.57
N HIS A 63 -6.12 5.02 -14.86
CA HIS A 63 -6.23 3.68 -15.40
C HIS A 63 -5.36 3.58 -16.63
N TRP A 64 -4.68 2.46 -16.77
CA TRP A 64 -4.00 2.13 -18.00
C TRP A 64 -4.27 0.68 -18.37
N LYS A 65 -4.20 0.38 -19.66
CA LYS A 65 -4.24 -0.98 -20.18
C LYS A 65 -3.33 -1.16 -21.37
N THR A 66 -2.76 -2.35 -21.52
CA THR A 66 -2.05 -2.76 -22.72
C THR A 66 -2.99 -3.52 -23.64
N GLU A 67 -2.65 -3.52 -24.93
CA GLU A 67 -3.25 -4.41 -25.92
C GLU A 67 -2.33 -5.63 -26.15
N GLY A 68 -2.56 -6.44 -27.19
CA GLY A 68 -1.71 -7.59 -27.53
C GLY A 68 -2.18 -8.93 -26.91
N ASP A 69 -1.27 -9.92 -26.92
CA ASP A 69 -1.60 -11.33 -26.65
C ASP A 69 -1.88 -11.64 -25.16
N ASP A 70 -1.27 -10.89 -24.24
CA ASP A 70 -1.56 -10.95 -22.79
C ASP A 70 -1.89 -9.53 -22.28
N PRO A 71 -3.12 -9.03 -22.57
CA PRO A 71 -3.49 -7.67 -22.24
C PRO A 71 -3.71 -7.52 -20.73
N VAL A 72 -2.99 -6.59 -20.14
CA VAL A 72 -3.08 -6.26 -18.71
C VAL A 72 -3.68 -4.88 -18.53
N GLN A 73 -4.29 -4.67 -17.37
CA GLN A 73 -4.86 -3.39 -16.96
C GLN A 73 -4.49 -3.10 -15.53
N ALA A 74 -4.45 -1.82 -15.17
CA ALA A 74 -4.35 -1.40 -13.79
C ALA A 74 -5.25 -0.22 -13.49
N TYR A 75 -5.76 -0.19 -12.26
CA TYR A 75 -6.42 0.95 -11.66
C TYR A 75 -5.52 1.47 -10.54
N GLY A 76 -5.04 2.70 -10.70
CA GLY A 76 -4.04 3.28 -9.83
C GLY A 76 -4.50 4.60 -9.22
N LEU A 77 -3.87 4.89 -8.11
CA LEU A 77 -4.12 6.06 -7.28
C LEU A 77 -2.77 6.58 -6.82
N LEU A 78 -2.53 7.87 -7.02
CA LEU A 78 -1.48 8.57 -6.31
C LEU A 78 -2.14 9.58 -5.39
N TRP A 79 -1.76 9.59 -4.13
CA TRP A 79 -2.14 10.66 -3.23
C TRP A 79 -0.98 11.20 -2.43
N ARG A 80 -1.15 12.43 -1.96
CA ARG A 80 -0.29 13.10 -0.99
C ARG A 80 -1.15 13.53 0.19
N CYS A 81 -0.71 13.16 1.39
CA CYS A 81 -1.36 13.52 2.64
C CYS A 81 -0.62 14.66 3.32
N GLU A 82 -1.37 15.69 3.71
CA GLU A 82 -0.84 16.88 4.39
C GLU A 82 -0.58 16.60 5.88
N VAL A 83 -1.31 15.66 6.49
CA VAL A 83 -1.15 15.28 7.90
C VAL A 83 0.14 14.49 8.13
N CYS A 84 0.31 13.35 7.45
CA CYS A 84 1.47 12.48 7.69
C CYS A 84 2.67 12.80 6.78
N GLY A 85 2.54 13.72 5.83
CA GLY A 85 3.62 14.14 4.94
C GLY A 85 4.10 13.03 4.02
N ARG A 86 3.24 12.09 3.64
CA ARG A 86 3.59 10.94 2.79
C ARG A 86 2.94 11.01 1.41
N THR A 87 3.65 10.48 0.43
CA THR A 87 3.13 10.20 -0.92
C THR A 87 2.92 8.70 -1.05
N VAL A 88 1.69 8.31 -1.38
CA VAL A 88 1.33 6.92 -1.62
C VAL A 88 0.97 6.75 -3.08
N PHE A 89 1.67 5.85 -3.76
CA PHE A 89 1.32 5.39 -5.09
C PHE A 89 0.91 3.93 -4.98
N ILE A 90 -0.32 3.62 -5.39
CA ILE A 90 -0.83 2.26 -5.38
C ILE A 90 -1.52 1.95 -6.70
N GLN A 91 -1.36 0.73 -7.20
CA GLN A 91 -2.13 0.24 -8.33
C GLN A 91 -2.53 -1.22 -8.16
N ILE A 92 -3.75 -1.52 -8.60
CA ILE A 92 -4.33 -2.85 -8.62
C ILE A 92 -4.32 -3.32 -10.06
N LEU A 93 -3.58 -4.39 -10.32
CA LEU A 93 -3.38 -4.95 -11.66
C LEU A 93 -4.25 -6.18 -11.88
N GLY A 94 -4.66 -6.38 -13.13
CA GLY A 94 -5.33 -7.59 -13.56
C GLY A 94 -5.25 -7.77 -15.07
N ARG A 95 -5.75 -8.90 -15.54
CA ARG A 95 -5.89 -9.16 -16.99
C ARG A 95 -7.11 -8.42 -17.52
N LEU A 96 -7.13 -8.09 -18.81
CA LEU A 96 -8.24 -7.32 -19.41
C LEU A 96 -9.60 -8.05 -19.33
N GLY A 97 -9.60 -9.38 -19.25
CA GLY A 97 -10.82 -10.19 -19.05
C GLY A 97 -11.33 -10.23 -17.61
N GLU A 98 -10.60 -9.67 -16.65
CA GLU A 98 -11.00 -9.65 -15.23
C GLU A 98 -11.78 -8.38 -14.88
N THR A 99 -12.73 -8.51 -13.96
CA THR A 99 -13.47 -7.37 -13.39
C THR A 99 -12.65 -6.68 -12.30
N VAL A 100 -11.63 -5.92 -12.70
CA VAL A 100 -10.66 -5.32 -11.76
C VAL A 100 -11.20 -4.08 -11.05
N GLN A 101 -11.96 -3.22 -11.75
CA GLN A 101 -12.36 -1.92 -11.21
C GLN A 101 -13.08 -1.97 -9.85
N PRO A 102 -14.11 -2.82 -9.63
CA PRO A 102 -14.81 -2.87 -8.35
C PRO A 102 -13.88 -3.35 -7.22
N THR A 103 -13.02 -4.33 -7.52
CA THR A 103 -12.01 -4.80 -6.58
C THR A 103 -11.01 -3.69 -6.25
N ALA A 104 -10.58 -2.94 -7.25
CA ALA A 104 -9.66 -1.82 -7.07
C ALA A 104 -10.29 -0.73 -6.20
N THR A 105 -11.50 -0.28 -6.52
CA THR A 105 -12.25 0.69 -5.70
C THR A 105 -12.40 0.22 -4.26
N ARG A 106 -12.76 -1.06 -4.04
CA ARG A 106 -12.89 -1.62 -2.70
C ARG A 106 -11.57 -1.62 -1.93
N VAL A 107 -10.48 -2.11 -2.54
CA VAL A 107 -9.17 -2.18 -1.87
C VAL A 107 -8.61 -0.78 -1.60
N LEU A 108 -8.64 0.10 -2.60
CA LEU A 108 -8.19 1.49 -2.45
C LEU A 108 -9.00 2.23 -1.39
N GLY A 109 -10.30 1.95 -1.29
CA GLY A 109 -11.18 2.51 -0.26
C GLY A 109 -10.90 2.03 1.18
N THR A 110 -10.06 1.00 1.37
CA THR A 110 -9.64 0.57 2.72
C THR A 110 -8.30 1.16 3.15
N LEU A 111 -7.59 1.81 2.23
CA LEU A 111 -6.24 2.29 2.50
C LEU A 111 -6.27 3.48 3.46
N ARG A 112 -5.41 3.43 4.47
CA ARG A 112 -5.14 4.46 5.48
C ARG A 112 -3.65 4.73 5.47
N ASP A 113 -3.24 5.99 5.54
CA ASP A 113 -1.82 6.40 5.46
C ASP A 113 -1.19 6.88 6.77
N HIS A 114 -2.02 6.94 7.81
CA HIS A 114 -1.66 7.15 9.20
C HIS A 114 -2.72 6.49 10.09
N PRO A 115 -2.40 6.20 11.35
CA PRO A 115 -3.36 5.70 12.33
C PRO A 115 -4.48 6.71 12.58
N ASP A 116 -5.69 6.21 12.83
CA ASP A 116 -6.82 7.00 13.31
C ASP A 116 -6.83 6.91 14.86
N GLY A 117 -6.16 7.84 15.54
CA GLY A 117 -6.05 7.89 17.02
C GLY A 117 -4.69 7.46 17.57
N ASP A 118 -4.68 7.01 18.83
CA ASP A 118 -3.45 6.80 19.61
C ASP A 118 -2.80 5.42 19.40
N THR A 119 -3.40 4.56 18.56
CA THR A 119 -2.91 3.19 18.32
C THR A 119 -2.76 2.88 16.84
N ALA A 120 -1.67 2.20 16.47
CA ALA A 120 -1.42 1.67 15.14
C ALA A 120 -1.50 0.13 15.11
N THR A 121 -2.27 -0.41 14.16
CA THR A 121 -2.27 -1.86 13.90
C THR A 121 -1.07 -2.26 13.06
N TRP A 122 -0.29 -3.20 13.59
CA TRP A 122 0.80 -3.87 12.88
C TRP A 122 0.37 -5.27 12.45
N ALA A 123 0.71 -5.63 11.23
CA ALA A 123 0.45 -6.97 10.71
C ALA A 123 1.55 -7.45 9.77
N VAL A 124 2.14 -8.62 10.06
CA VAL A 124 3.18 -9.22 9.24
C VAL A 124 3.16 -10.74 9.36
N TYR A 125 3.20 -11.46 8.24
CA TYR A 125 3.25 -12.94 8.20
C TYR A 125 2.25 -13.67 9.15
N GLY A 126 1.05 -13.12 9.31
CA GLY A 126 -0.01 -13.67 10.18
C GLY A 126 0.06 -13.22 11.65
N MET A 127 1.11 -12.52 12.06
CA MET A 127 1.15 -11.77 13.31
C MET A 127 0.29 -10.51 13.16
N ARG A 128 -0.54 -10.19 14.16
CA ARG A 128 -1.34 -8.96 14.22
C ARG A 128 -1.44 -8.49 15.66
N PHE A 129 -1.08 -7.23 15.91
CA PHE A 129 -1.10 -6.59 17.23
C PHE A 129 -1.23 -5.08 17.06
N ASP A 130 -1.64 -4.40 18.14
CA ASP A 130 -1.76 -2.95 18.17
C ASP A 130 -0.70 -2.38 19.13
N LEU A 131 -0.07 -1.28 18.72
CA LEU A 131 0.91 -0.53 19.52
C LEU A 131 0.50 0.95 19.58
N PRO A 132 1.09 1.76 20.48
CA PRO A 132 0.99 3.22 20.39
C PRO A 132 1.33 3.72 18.98
N ALA A 133 0.61 4.76 18.52
CA ALA A 133 0.71 5.24 17.14
C ALA A 133 2.08 5.85 16.79
N ASP A 134 2.78 6.35 17.80
CA ASP A 134 4.08 7.01 17.65
C ASP A 134 5.26 6.03 17.68
N ASP A 135 5.01 4.76 18.01
CA ASP A 135 6.04 3.72 18.03
C ASP A 135 6.57 3.43 16.62
N THR A 136 7.90 3.40 16.50
CA THR A 136 8.57 3.15 15.22
C THR A 136 9.36 1.85 15.24
N VAL A 137 9.30 1.09 14.14
CA VAL A 137 10.12 -0.11 13.96
C VAL A 137 11.61 0.28 13.98
N LYS A 138 12.37 -0.33 14.89
CA LYS A 138 13.83 -0.19 14.99
C LYS A 138 14.56 -1.34 14.31
N ASP A 139 14.13 -2.57 14.55
CA ASP A 139 14.75 -3.77 13.99
C ASP A 139 13.70 -4.86 13.72
N HIS A 140 14.02 -5.79 12.84
CA HIS A 140 13.19 -6.96 12.58
C HIS A 140 14.04 -8.17 12.15
N LYS A 141 13.61 -9.36 12.56
CA LYS A 141 14.19 -10.64 12.14
C LYS A 141 13.08 -11.58 11.70
N PHE A 142 13.11 -11.99 10.43
CA PHE A 142 12.16 -12.94 9.87
C PHE A 142 12.88 -14.23 9.49
N LEU A 143 12.96 -15.15 10.44
CA LEU A 143 13.56 -16.46 10.29
C LEU A 143 12.48 -17.54 10.19
N THR A 144 12.81 -18.67 9.57
CA THR A 144 11.92 -19.84 9.61
C THR A 144 11.69 -20.27 11.05
N GLY A 145 10.45 -20.26 11.52
CA GLY A 145 10.11 -20.67 12.88
C GLY A 145 10.16 -19.54 13.92
N HIS A 146 10.70 -18.37 13.59
CA HIS A 146 10.84 -17.24 14.50
C HIS A 146 10.74 -15.88 13.79
N LEU A 147 9.77 -15.07 14.20
CA LEU A 147 9.66 -13.67 13.79
C LEU A 147 9.88 -12.80 15.04
N SER A 148 10.76 -11.80 14.95
CA SER A 148 10.92 -10.76 15.98
C SER A 148 10.81 -9.38 15.32
N MET A 149 10.13 -8.46 16.00
CA MET A 149 10.06 -7.05 15.64
C MET A 149 10.28 -6.21 16.89
N ARG A 150 11.20 -5.26 16.82
CA ARG A 150 11.49 -4.30 17.88
C ARG A 150 10.99 -2.92 17.49
N PHE A 151 10.27 -2.30 18.41
CA PHE A 151 9.70 -0.97 18.31
C PHE A 151 10.29 -0.11 19.42
N ALA A 152 10.42 1.19 19.16
CA ALA A 152 10.68 2.14 20.24
C ALA A 152 9.70 3.31 20.14
N GLY A 153 9.13 3.63 21.30
CA GLY A 153 8.44 4.89 21.58
C GLY A 153 9.40 5.92 22.18
N ASP A 154 8.85 6.89 22.89
CA ASP A 154 9.62 7.97 23.52
C ASP A 154 10.41 7.49 24.76
N ASP A 155 9.80 6.64 25.59
CA ASP A 155 10.35 6.21 26.89
C ASP A 155 10.52 4.68 27.02
N ASP A 156 10.01 3.89 26.07
CA ASP A 156 9.97 2.43 26.13
C ASP A 156 10.32 1.74 24.80
N GLU A 157 10.72 0.48 24.92
CA GLU A 157 10.94 -0.42 23.79
C GLU A 157 10.02 -1.64 23.92
N ILE A 158 9.36 -1.98 22.81
CA ILE A 158 8.46 -3.13 22.74
C ILE A 158 9.06 -4.12 21.75
N GLU A 159 9.28 -5.37 22.19
CA GLU A 159 9.67 -6.48 21.33
C GLU A 159 8.52 -7.47 21.21
N VAL A 160 8.10 -7.74 19.98
CA VAL A 160 7.05 -8.71 19.69
C VAL A 160 7.68 -9.88 18.96
N GLU A 161 7.56 -11.07 19.56
CA GLU A 161 8.10 -12.31 19.01
C GLU A 161 7.00 -13.32 18.71
N ARG A 162 7.17 -14.07 17.63
CA ARG A 162 6.36 -15.24 17.30
C ARG A 162 7.25 -16.43 17.03
N TYR A 163 7.02 -17.48 17.80
CA TYR A 163 7.65 -18.79 17.62
C TYR A 163 6.63 -19.77 17.04
N SER A 164 6.93 -20.37 15.88
CA SER A 164 5.95 -21.22 15.17
C SER A 164 5.49 -22.43 15.98
N LEU A 165 6.34 -22.99 16.83
CA LEU A 165 5.99 -24.14 17.69
C LEU A 165 5.25 -23.73 18.96
N ALA A 166 5.47 -22.52 19.46
CA ALA A 166 4.79 -22.04 20.67
C ALA A 166 3.28 -21.94 20.46
N GLN A 167 2.85 -21.53 19.26
CA GLN A 167 1.43 -21.49 18.92
C GLN A 167 0.76 -22.88 19.02
N MET A 168 1.46 -23.96 18.66
CA MET A 168 0.93 -25.33 18.81
C MET A 168 0.97 -25.83 20.25
N GLN A 169 1.92 -25.34 21.05
CA GLN A 169 2.11 -25.78 22.44
C GLN A 169 1.22 -25.03 23.43
N LEU A 170 0.83 -23.80 23.11
CA LEU A 170 0.01 -22.93 23.97
C LEU A 170 -1.46 -22.89 23.55
N ASP A 171 -1.84 -23.64 22.50
CA ASP A 171 -3.24 -23.71 22.06
C ASP A 171 -4.10 -24.42 23.11
N GLY A 172 -4.99 -23.68 23.76
CA GLY A 172 -5.85 -24.17 24.84
C GLY A 172 -5.28 -24.04 26.26
N GLU A 173 -4.06 -23.50 26.41
CA GLU A 173 -3.45 -23.27 27.73
C GLU A 173 -3.79 -21.84 28.23
N PRO A 174 -4.24 -21.68 29.48
CA PRO A 174 -4.46 -20.36 30.06
C PRO A 174 -3.13 -19.63 30.28
N PHE A 175 -3.12 -18.32 30.01
CA PHE A 175 -2.05 -17.44 30.49
C PHE A 175 -2.22 -17.24 31.99
N GLU A 176 -1.29 -17.74 32.81
CA GLU A 176 -1.20 -17.46 34.25
C GLU A 176 -0.48 -16.13 34.53
#